data_AF-A0AA41SXR6-F1
#
_entry.id   AF-A0AA41SXR6-F1
#
_cell.length_a   1.000
_cell.length_b   1.000
_cell.length_c   1.000
_cell.angle_alpha   90.00
_cell.angle_beta   90.00
_cell.angle_gamma   90.00
#
_symmetry.space_group_name_H-M   'P 1'
#
loop_
_entity.id
_entity.type
_entity.pdbx_description
1 polymer ?
#
loop_
_entity_poly.entity_id
_entity_poly.type
_entity_poly.pdbx_seq_one_letter_code
_entity_poly.pdbx_strand_id
1 'polypeptide(L)'
;MFGWGDFHSNIKTVKLNLLITGKIVDHGNGTFSVYFRHNSTGQGNVSVSLVPPTKIVEFDLAQQTVIDAKDSKSFNCRIEYEKVDKATKNTLCNYDPSKTCYQEQTQSHVSWLCSKPFKVICIYISFYSTDYKLVQKVCPDYNYHSDTPYFPSG
;
A
#
# COMPACT_ATOMS: atom_id res chain seq x y z
N MET A 1 18.20 -12.39 -7.65
CA MET A 1 18.34 -10.93 -7.74
C MET A 1 16.96 -10.37 -8.01
N PHE A 2 16.51 -9.34 -7.30
CA PHE A 2 15.21 -8.71 -7.55
C PHE A 2 15.26 -7.93 -8.87
N GLY A 3 14.20 -7.99 -9.67
CA GLY A 3 14.12 -7.25 -10.95
C GLY A 3 13.77 -5.77 -10.76
N TRP A 4 13.44 -5.37 -9.54
CA TRP A 4 13.12 -3.99 -9.15
C TRP A 4 13.84 -3.61 -7.85
N GLY A 5 14.14 -2.32 -7.70
CA GLY A 5 14.88 -1.77 -6.56
C GLY A 5 14.13 -0.63 -5.86
N ASP A 6 13.72 0.38 -6.63
CA ASP A 6 12.98 1.53 -6.15
C ASP A 6 11.58 1.56 -6.76
N PHE A 7 10.56 1.59 -5.89
CA PHE A 7 9.16 1.72 -6.27
C PHE A 7 8.67 3.14 -5.97
N HIS A 8 7.85 3.70 -6.87
CA HIS A 8 7.25 5.01 -6.72
C HIS A 8 5.81 4.97 -7.25
N SER A 9 4.89 5.61 -6.52
CA SER A 9 3.52 5.84 -6.98
C SER A 9 2.96 7.17 -6.47
N ASN A 10 2.14 7.82 -7.29
CA ASN A 10 1.39 9.02 -6.96
C ASN A 10 -0.07 8.83 -7.37
N ILE A 11 -0.99 8.99 -6.42
CA ILE A 11 -2.43 8.96 -6.66
C ILE A 11 -3.01 10.27 -6.12
N LYS A 12 -3.68 11.04 -7.00
CA LYS A 12 -4.12 12.39 -6.67
C LYS A 12 -5.53 12.67 -7.17
N THR A 13 -6.34 13.20 -6.29
CA THR A 13 -7.64 13.80 -6.58
C THR A 13 -7.68 15.25 -6.06
N VAL A 14 -8.85 15.90 -6.16
CA VAL A 14 -9.03 17.23 -5.56
C VAL A 14 -9.07 17.15 -4.04
N LYS A 15 -9.55 16.02 -3.50
CA LYS A 15 -9.78 15.83 -2.05
C LYS A 15 -8.64 15.12 -1.34
N LEU A 16 -7.81 14.35 -2.02
CA LEU A 16 -6.71 13.60 -1.40
C LEU A 16 -5.53 13.43 -2.35
N ASN A 17 -4.33 13.59 -1.82
CA ASN A 17 -3.07 13.32 -2.50
C ASN A 17 -2.31 12.24 -1.73
N LEU A 18 -1.75 11.25 -2.44
CA LEU A 18 -0.97 10.15 -1.88
C LEU A 18 0.34 10.01 -2.68
N LEU A 19 1.47 10.02 -1.96
CA LEU A 19 2.80 9.77 -2.48
C LEU A 19 3.38 8.55 -1.78
N ILE A 20 3.82 7.54 -2.55
CA ILE A 20 4.40 6.31 -2.03
C ILE A 20 5.80 6.13 -2.62
N THR A 21 6.73 5.72 -1.76
CA THR A 21 8.05 5.23 -2.13
C THR A 21 8.26 3.87 -1.49
N GLY A 22 8.87 2.95 -2.22
CA GLY A 22 9.20 1.61 -1.76
C GLY A 22 10.64 1.26 -2.08
N LYS A 23 11.30 0.49 -1.22
CA LYS A 23 12.67 -0.01 -1.45
C LYS A 23 12.82 -1.43 -0.95
N ILE A 24 13.51 -2.27 -1.74
CA ILE A 24 13.92 -3.62 -1.31
C ILE A 24 15.38 -3.62 -0.85
N VAL A 25 15.66 -4.40 0.19
CA VAL A 25 17.02 -4.70 0.66
C VAL A 25 17.15 -6.22 0.87
N ASP A 26 18.01 -6.90 0.10
CA ASP A 26 18.37 -8.30 0.35
C ASP A 26 19.42 -8.35 1.46
N HIS A 27 19.18 -9.17 2.50
CA HIS A 27 20.08 -9.30 3.65
C HIS A 27 21.20 -10.33 3.41
N GLY A 28 21.14 -11.11 2.32
CA GLY A 28 22.13 -12.14 1.99
C GLY A 28 22.06 -13.41 2.85
N ASN A 29 21.20 -13.44 3.87
CA ASN A 29 21.00 -14.56 4.81
C ASN A 29 19.73 -15.39 4.49
N GLY A 30 19.12 -15.17 3.32
CA GLY A 30 17.88 -15.82 2.93
C GLY A 30 16.61 -15.00 3.20
N THR A 31 16.71 -13.81 3.80
CA THR A 31 15.60 -12.86 3.94
C THR A 31 15.84 -11.58 3.15
N PHE A 32 14.79 -10.79 2.97
CA PHE A 32 14.87 -9.43 2.43
C PHE A 32 13.83 -8.56 3.13
N SER A 33 14.10 -7.26 3.23
CA SER A 33 13.14 -6.28 3.74
C SER A 33 12.57 -5.43 2.62
N VAL A 34 11.31 -5.05 2.75
CA VAL A 34 10.65 -4.06 1.91
C VAL A 34 10.20 -2.90 2.77
N TYR A 35 10.72 -1.72 2.48
CA TYR A 35 10.40 -0.50 3.21
C TYR A 35 9.43 0.32 2.37
N PHE A 36 8.29 0.66 2.95
CA PHE A 36 7.39 1.65 2.38
C PHE A 36 7.43 2.93 3.20
N ARG A 37 7.49 4.06 2.50
CA ARG A 37 7.18 5.36 3.05
C ARG A 37 6.07 5.97 2.22
N HIS A 38 4.98 6.38 2.87
CA HIS A 38 3.93 7.12 2.18
C HIS A 38 3.54 8.38 2.94
N ASN A 39 3.21 9.42 2.19
CA ASN A 39 2.66 10.66 2.71
C ASN A 39 1.31 10.91 2.03
N SER A 40 0.28 11.21 2.82
CA SER A 40 -1.00 11.64 2.30
C SER A 40 -1.41 13.01 2.86
N THR A 41 -2.15 13.77 2.06
CA THR A 41 -2.68 15.06 2.46
C THR A 41 -4.07 15.25 1.87
N GLY A 42 -5.07 15.49 2.72
CA GLY A 42 -6.45 15.68 2.31
C GLY A 42 -7.43 14.91 3.19
N GLN A 43 -8.50 14.40 2.59
CA GLN A 43 -9.56 13.65 3.27
C GLN A 43 -9.71 12.26 2.66
N GLY A 44 -9.48 11.23 3.47
CA GLY A 44 -9.68 9.85 3.09
C GLY A 44 -8.69 8.88 3.73
N ASN A 45 -8.86 7.60 3.40
CA ASN A 45 -8.03 6.51 3.91
C ASN A 45 -7.13 5.98 2.80
N VAL A 46 -5.90 5.64 3.18
CA VAL A 46 -4.91 5.05 2.27
C VAL A 46 -4.26 3.86 2.96
N SER A 47 -3.93 2.82 2.20
CA SER A 47 -3.09 1.73 2.70
C SER A 47 -2.13 1.25 1.63
N VAL A 48 -0.98 0.76 2.05
CA VAL A 48 0.03 0.11 1.21
C VAL A 48 0.48 -1.16 1.90
N SER A 49 0.41 -2.29 1.23
CA SER A 49 0.79 -3.58 1.80
C SER A 49 1.46 -4.49 0.77
N LEU A 50 2.15 -5.52 1.26
CA LEU A 50 2.57 -6.64 0.44
C LEU A 50 1.49 -7.71 0.43
N VAL A 51 1.23 -8.28 -0.74
CA VAL A 51 0.23 -9.33 -0.93
C VAL A 51 0.76 -10.41 -1.88
N PRO A 52 0.24 -11.66 -1.81
CA PRO A 52 0.51 -12.66 -2.82
C PRO A 52 -0.12 -12.29 -4.18
N PRO A 53 0.35 -12.84 -5.30
CA PRO A 53 -0.20 -12.56 -6.63
C PRO A 53 -1.68 -12.96 -6.78
N THR A 54 -2.11 -13.92 -5.98
CA THR A 54 -3.49 -14.43 -5.91
C THR A 54 -4.47 -13.44 -5.27
N LYS A 55 -4.00 -12.39 -4.60
CA LYS A 55 -4.88 -11.38 -4.00
C LYS A 55 -5.73 -10.72 -5.08
N ILE A 56 -7.05 -10.79 -4.92
CA ILE A 56 -8.02 -10.18 -5.84
C ILE A 56 -7.98 -8.66 -5.67
N VAL A 57 -8.13 -7.93 -6.79
CA VAL A 57 -8.26 -6.47 -6.79
C VAL A 57 -9.72 -6.13 -6.64
N GLU A 58 -10.10 -5.64 -5.47
CA GLU A 58 -11.49 -5.31 -5.17
C GLU A 58 -11.59 -4.16 -4.16
N PHE A 59 -12.72 -3.46 -4.20
CA PHE A 59 -13.04 -2.45 -3.20
C PHE A 59 -13.57 -3.12 -1.94
N ASP A 60 -12.74 -3.23 -0.92
CA ASP A 60 -13.13 -3.70 0.40
C ASP A 60 -13.32 -2.51 1.37
N LEU A 61 -14.45 -2.51 2.10
CA LEU A 61 -14.73 -1.54 3.17
C LEU A 61 -14.11 -1.94 4.51
N ALA A 62 -13.69 -3.21 4.68
CA ALA A 62 -12.98 -3.63 5.86
C ALA A 62 -11.56 -3.04 5.84
N GLN A 63 -11.14 -2.40 6.94
CA GLN A 63 -9.77 -1.95 7.12
C GLN A 63 -8.80 -3.11 6.87
N GLN A 64 -8.05 -3.02 5.78
CA GLN A 64 -7.07 -4.02 5.32
C GLN A 64 -5.80 -4.05 6.20
N THR A 65 -5.95 -4.02 7.53
CA THR A 65 -4.86 -4.31 8.47
C THR A 65 -4.74 -5.80 8.77
N VAL A 66 -5.70 -6.62 8.32
CA VAL A 66 -5.71 -8.05 8.59
C VAL A 66 -5.48 -8.78 7.29
N ILE A 67 -4.24 -9.26 7.09
CA ILE A 67 -3.97 -10.35 6.17
C ILE A 67 -4.96 -11.45 6.53
N ASP A 68 -5.87 -11.75 5.61
CA ASP A 68 -6.91 -12.75 5.82
C ASP A 68 -6.26 -14.04 6.36
N ALA A 69 -6.79 -14.59 7.45
CA ALA A 69 -6.12 -15.66 8.21
C ALA A 69 -5.87 -16.93 7.38
N LYS A 70 -6.51 -17.01 6.20
CA LYS A 70 -6.33 -18.06 5.19
C LYS A 70 -5.08 -17.86 4.32
N ASP A 71 -4.69 -16.62 4.04
CA ASP A 71 -3.50 -16.26 3.24
C ASP A 71 -2.21 -16.21 4.09
N SER A 72 -2.34 -16.04 5.41
CA SER A 72 -1.20 -15.89 6.33
C SER A 72 -0.35 -17.16 6.48
N LYS A 73 -0.90 -18.35 6.24
CA LYS A 73 -0.14 -19.61 6.27
C LYS A 73 0.76 -19.82 5.04
N SER A 74 0.51 -19.10 3.95
CA SER A 74 1.22 -19.25 2.67
C SER A 74 2.06 -18.04 2.28
N PHE A 75 1.91 -16.90 2.97
CA PHE A 75 2.61 -15.67 2.63
C PHE A 75 3.79 -15.44 3.59
N ASN A 76 5.01 -15.56 3.06
CA ASN A 76 6.26 -15.50 3.84
C ASN A 76 6.72 -14.08 4.21
N CYS A 77 5.84 -13.09 4.11
CA CYS A 77 6.13 -11.70 4.43
C CYS A 77 5.27 -11.24 5.60
N ARG A 78 5.89 -10.56 6.57
CA ARG A 78 5.21 -9.99 7.74
C ARG A 78 5.68 -8.57 8.01
N ILE A 79 4.84 -7.77 8.64
CA ILE A 79 5.23 -6.46 9.15
C ILE A 79 6.15 -6.67 10.35
N GLU A 80 7.34 -6.08 10.30
CA GLU A 80 8.32 -6.07 11.39
C GLU A 80 8.22 -4.75 12.18
N TYR A 81 7.96 -3.65 11.48
CA TYR A 81 7.84 -2.33 12.07
C TYR A 81 6.82 -1.51 11.30
N GLU A 82 6.00 -0.76 12.01
CA GLU A 82 5.09 0.22 11.46
C GLU A 82 5.07 1.46 12.35
N LYS A 83 5.16 2.63 11.72
CA LYS A 83 4.98 3.91 12.37
C LYS A 83 4.12 4.80 11.50
N VAL A 84 3.02 5.29 12.08
CA VAL A 84 2.09 6.20 11.43
C VAL A 84 1.96 7.46 12.27
N ASP A 85 2.41 8.58 11.71
CA ASP A 85 2.24 9.92 12.28
C ASP A 85 1.08 10.61 11.54
N LYS A 86 0.01 10.95 12.27
CA LYS A 86 -1.20 11.58 11.70
C LYS A 86 -1.47 12.91 12.39
N ALA A 87 -1.62 13.97 11.60
CA ALA A 87 -2.01 15.30 12.04
C ALA A 87 -3.30 15.73 11.36
N THR A 88 -4.26 16.22 12.14
CA THR A 88 -5.55 16.70 11.63
C THR A 88 -5.69 18.18 11.94
N LYS A 89 -5.95 18.98 10.91
CA LYS A 89 -6.24 20.41 11.03
C LYS A 89 -7.71 20.65 10.73
N ASN A 90 -8.44 21.15 11.72
CA ASN A 90 -9.85 21.53 11.57
C ASN A 90 -9.95 23.04 11.34
N THR A 91 -10.71 23.44 10.32
CA THR A 91 -10.99 24.85 9.99
C THR A 91 -12.45 24.99 9.56
N LEU A 92 -13.02 26.18 9.65
CA LEU A 92 -14.33 26.43 9.04
C LEU A 92 -14.21 26.34 7.52
N CYS A 93 -15.24 25.80 6.86
CA CYS A 93 -15.26 25.70 5.41
C CYS A 93 -15.46 27.09 4.78
N ASN A 94 -14.66 27.43 3.76
CA ASN A 94 -14.76 28.73 3.08
C ASN A 94 -16.12 28.97 2.38
N TYR A 95 -16.77 27.90 1.92
CA TYR A 95 -18.05 27.94 1.22
C TYR A 95 -19.27 27.91 2.15
N ASP A 96 -19.10 27.46 3.39
CA ASP A 96 -20.17 27.37 4.38
C ASP A 96 -19.56 27.45 5.79
N PRO A 97 -19.51 28.64 6.41
CA PRO A 97 -18.94 28.84 7.74
C PRO A 97 -19.66 28.08 8.86
N SER A 98 -20.86 27.54 8.60
CA SER A 98 -21.58 26.68 9.57
C SER A 98 -21.03 25.24 9.61
N LYS A 99 -20.16 24.87 8.65
CA LYS A 99 -19.54 23.55 8.55
C LYS A 99 -18.07 23.59 8.90
N THR A 100 -17.62 22.54 9.58
CA THR A 100 -16.20 22.29 9.86
C THR A 100 -15.61 21.44 8.75
N CYS A 101 -14.58 21.95 8.11
CA CYS A 101 -13.73 21.23 7.18
C CYS A 101 -12.49 20.73 7.93
N TYR A 102 -12.02 19.53 7.58
CA TYR A 102 -10.78 19.01 8.13
C TYR A 102 -9.81 18.65 7.01
N GLN A 103 -8.53 18.78 7.29
CA GLN A 103 -7.44 18.33 6.43
C GLN A 103 -6.55 17.43 7.26
N GLU A 104 -6.35 16.21 6.78
CA GLU A 104 -5.44 15.26 7.42
C GLU A 104 -4.12 15.22 6.65
N GLN A 105 -3.03 15.18 7.40
CA GLN A 105 -1.70 14.90 6.89
C GLN A 105 -1.22 13.62 7.59
N THR A 106 -0.94 12.59 6.80
CA THR A 106 -0.43 11.32 7.33
C THR A 106 0.93 11.05 6.74
N GLN A 107 1.89 10.68 7.59
CA GLN A 107 3.19 10.15 7.21
C GLN A 107 3.33 8.76 7.81
N SER A 108 3.60 7.77 6.97
CA SER A 108 3.74 6.38 7.39
C SER A 108 5.05 5.79 6.91
N HIS A 109 5.65 4.94 7.75
CA HIS A 109 6.80 4.12 7.46
C HIS A 109 6.50 2.69 7.89
N VAL A 110 6.65 1.74 6.97
CA VAL A 110 6.40 0.31 7.22
C VAL A 110 7.59 -0.50 6.74
N SER A 111 8.09 -1.39 7.59
CA SER A 111 9.09 -2.41 7.25
C SER A 111 8.42 -3.77 7.19
N TRP A 112 8.52 -4.42 6.05
CA TRP A 112 8.16 -5.82 5.87
C TRP A 112 9.42 -6.66 5.88
N LEU A 113 9.37 -7.81 6.54
CA LEU A 113 10.40 -8.84 6.49
C LEU A 113 9.85 -10.07 5.78
N CYS A 114 10.53 -10.49 4.72
CA CYS A 114 10.16 -11.62 3.88
C CYS A 114 11.25 -12.69 3.87
N SER A 115 10.86 -13.98 3.91
CA SER A 115 11.78 -15.12 3.91
C SER A 115 11.74 -15.91 2.58
N LYS A 116 12.91 -16.35 2.10
CA LYS A 116 13.03 -17.36 1.02
C LYS A 116 12.62 -18.76 1.53
N PRO A 117 12.15 -19.68 0.66
CA PRO A 117 11.86 -19.48 -0.77
C PRO A 117 10.59 -18.65 -0.95
N PHE A 118 10.61 -17.68 -1.87
CA PHE A 118 9.42 -16.87 -2.17
C PHE A 118 9.07 -16.96 -3.66
N LYS A 119 7.77 -16.82 -3.93
CA LYS A 119 7.20 -16.55 -5.25
C LYS A 119 7.02 -15.04 -5.40
N VAL A 120 6.68 -14.57 -6.60
CA VAL A 120 6.33 -13.16 -6.90
C VAL A 120 5.60 -12.48 -5.73
N ILE A 121 6.09 -11.33 -5.29
CA ILE A 121 5.38 -10.45 -4.36
C ILE A 121 4.72 -9.31 -5.12
N CYS A 122 3.58 -8.86 -4.64
CA CYS A 122 2.88 -7.72 -5.21
C CYS A 122 2.66 -6.63 -4.16
N ILE A 123 2.63 -5.39 -4.63
CA ILE A 123 2.31 -4.20 -3.84
C ILE A 123 0.82 -3.93 -4.05
N TYR A 124 0.06 -3.90 -2.96
CA TYR A 124 -1.36 -3.55 -2.97
C TYR A 124 -1.54 -2.15 -2.39
N ILE A 125 -2.26 -1.31 -3.12
CA ILE A 125 -2.53 0.08 -2.74
C ILE A 125 -4.05 0.26 -2.71
N SER A 126 -4.55 0.75 -1.58
CA SER A 126 -5.93 1.24 -1.49
C SER A 126 -5.95 2.75 -1.29
N PHE A 127 -6.84 3.41 -2.00
CA PHE A 127 -7.05 4.85 -1.95
C PHE A 127 -8.57 5.10 -1.89
N TYR A 128 -9.03 5.63 -0.76
CA TYR A 128 -10.43 5.94 -0.52
C TYR A 128 -10.56 7.40 -0.12
N SER A 129 -10.77 8.27 -1.11
CA SER A 129 -11.10 9.66 -0.87
C SER A 129 -12.61 9.89 -0.85
N THR A 130 -13.01 11.12 -0.56
CA THR A 130 -14.42 11.54 -0.56
C THR A 130 -14.98 11.77 -1.97
N ASP A 131 -14.12 11.92 -2.97
CA ASP A 131 -14.50 12.11 -4.38
C ASP A 131 -14.29 10.85 -5.24
N TYR A 132 -13.19 10.12 -5.03
CA TYR A 132 -12.88 8.89 -5.77
C TYR A 132 -12.30 7.79 -4.87
N LYS A 133 -12.46 6.55 -5.33
CA LYS A 133 -11.81 5.36 -4.79
C LYS A 133 -11.02 4.64 -5.87
N LEU A 134 -9.87 4.07 -5.50
CA LEU A 134 -8.98 3.31 -6.38
C LEU A 134 -8.31 2.18 -5.59
N VAL A 135 -8.24 1.00 -6.19
CA VAL A 135 -7.44 -0.13 -5.71
C VAL A 135 -6.50 -0.58 -6.81
N GLN A 136 -5.23 -0.79 -6.49
CA GLN A 136 -4.20 -1.18 -7.45
C GLN A 136 -3.33 -2.28 -6.88
N LYS A 137 -3.06 -3.32 -7.67
CA LYS A 137 -2.07 -4.35 -7.39
C LYS A 137 -0.97 -4.30 -8.44
N VAL A 138 0.27 -4.14 -8.00
CA VAL A 138 1.46 -4.08 -8.86
C VAL A 138 2.36 -5.26 -8.53
N CYS A 139 2.69 -6.09 -9.52
CA CYS A 139 3.54 -7.27 -9.35
C CYS A 139 4.79 -7.15 -10.25
N PRO A 140 5.85 -6.45 -9.81
CA PRO A 140 6.95 -6.05 -10.70
C PRO A 140 7.69 -7.23 -11.38
N ASP A 141 7.89 -8.33 -10.64
CA ASP A 141 8.61 -9.51 -11.12
C ASP A 141 7.69 -10.65 -11.56
N TYR A 142 6.41 -10.37 -11.86
CA TYR A 142 5.45 -11.44 -12.17
C TYR A 142 5.89 -12.31 -13.36
N ASN A 143 6.28 -11.68 -14.47
CA ASN A 143 6.69 -12.39 -15.69
C ASN A 143 8.05 -13.10 -15.56
N TYR A 144 8.87 -12.79 -14.55
CA TYR A 144 10.14 -13.48 -14.30
C TYR A 144 9.97 -14.80 -13.56
N HIS A 145 8.84 -14.99 -12.88
CA HIS A 145 8.62 -16.11 -11.97
C HIS A 145 7.31 -16.85 -12.24
N SER A 146 6.57 -16.47 -13.30
CA SER A 146 5.31 -17.07 -13.68
C SER A 146 5.26 -17.27 -15.19
N ASP A 147 5.11 -18.53 -15.62
CA ASP A 147 4.94 -18.90 -17.04
C ASP A 147 3.51 -18.62 -17.55
N THR A 148 2.58 -18.31 -16.64
CA THR A 148 1.19 -17.95 -16.98
C THR A 148 1.07 -16.46 -17.28
N PRO A 149 0.33 -16.04 -18.32
CA PRO A 149 0.05 -14.62 -18.56
C PRO A 149 -0.64 -13.97 -17.35
N TYR A 150 -0.24 -12.74 -17.00
CA TYR A 150 -0.95 -11.95 -16.00
C TYR A 150 -2.32 -11.56 -16.56
N PHE A 151 -3.39 -12.14 -16.03
CA PHE A 151 -4.76 -11.71 -16.32
C PHE A 151 -5.20 -10.73 -15.23
N PRO A 152 -5.31 -9.41 -15.51
CA PRO A 152 -5.89 -8.48 -14.56
C PRO A 152 -7.38 -8.81 -14.42
N SER A 153 -7.76 -9.45 -13.33
CA SER A 153 -9.17 -9.56 -12.92
C SER A 153 -9.59 -8.21 -12.33
N GLY A 154 -10.44 -7.50 -13.08
CA GLY A 154 -11.08 -6.25 -12.68
C GLY A 154 -12.56 -6.28 -13.05
#